data_AF-A0A645GWY3-F1
#
_entry.id   AF-A0A645GWY3-F1
#
_cell.length_a   1.000
_cell.length_b   1.000
_cell.length_c   1.000
_cell.angle_alpha   90.00
_cell.angle_beta   90.00
_cell.angle_gamma   90.00
#
_symmetry.space_group_name_H-M   'P 1'
#
loop_
_entity.id
_entity.type
_entity.pdbx_description
1 polymer ?
#
loop_
_entity_poly.entity_id
_entity_poly.type
_entity_poly.pdbx_seq_one_letter_code
_entity_poly.pdbx_strand_id
1 'polypeptide(L)'
;MVSPATIQLNLIWISQGDNAEKKALAKTKADEALAALKNGTEFSVVARQYSEDTSAENGGEIQGEFHEGDLDPSMSKAISSLAVGEYSEIVEFTSGYYIMQIRERTEKRQLAFEEVSENIKAHLQEQQHAQLESDMEQTLLDQFGFTVYDKTLRQLMKEAVSGNEVSS
;
A
#
# COMPACT_ATOMS: atom_id res chain seq x y z
N MET A 1 -11.76 -7.91 7.98
CA MET A 1 -10.48 -7.18 7.84
C MET A 1 -10.77 -5.91 7.09
N VAL A 2 -10.41 -4.73 7.60
CA VAL A 2 -10.58 -3.46 6.88
C VAL A 2 -9.23 -3.09 6.30
N SER A 3 -9.10 -3.02 4.97
CA SER A 3 -7.91 -2.41 4.37
C SER A 3 -7.98 -0.90 4.56
N PRO A 4 -6.91 -0.25 5.06
CA PRO A 4 -6.85 1.18 5.16
C PRO A 4 -6.87 1.81 3.77
N ALA A 5 -7.44 3.01 3.66
CA ALA A 5 -7.42 3.77 2.41
C ALA A 5 -5.99 4.21 2.11
N THR A 6 -5.51 3.93 0.90
CA THR A 6 -4.20 4.39 0.41
C THR A 6 -4.37 5.48 -0.63
N ILE A 7 -3.40 6.39 -0.69
CA ILE A 7 -3.33 7.47 -1.66
C ILE A 7 -1.96 7.48 -2.33
N GLN A 8 -1.97 7.74 -3.63
CA GLN A 8 -0.79 8.10 -4.40
C GLN A 8 -0.90 9.56 -4.79
N LEU A 9 0.20 10.30 -4.67
CA LEU A 9 0.20 11.75 -4.85
C LEU A 9 1.34 12.23 -5.74
N ASN A 10 1.08 13.34 -6.42
CA ASN A 10 2.12 14.16 -7.02
C ASN A 10 2.38 15.38 -6.15
N LEU A 11 3.61 15.90 -6.18
CA LEU A 11 4.06 17.02 -5.39
C LEU A 11 4.83 18.05 -6.23
N ILE A 12 4.57 19.31 -5.94
CA ILE A 12 5.41 20.44 -6.32
C ILE A 12 5.91 21.06 -5.03
N TRP A 13 7.22 21.12 -4.86
CA TRP A 13 7.85 21.78 -3.72
C TRP A 13 8.77 22.90 -4.20
N ILE A 14 8.64 24.09 -3.59
CA ILE A 14 9.46 25.25 -3.89
C ILE A 14 10.11 25.72 -2.58
N SER A 15 11.44 25.75 -2.55
CA SER A 15 12.19 26.15 -1.35
C SER A 15 11.97 27.62 -1.02
N GLN A 16 11.65 27.92 0.24
CA GLN A 16 11.44 29.29 0.73
C GLN A 16 12.74 30.14 0.76
N GLY A 17 13.91 29.49 0.71
CA GLY A 17 15.19 30.18 0.89
C GLY A 17 15.44 30.70 2.31
N ASP A 18 16.61 31.32 2.52
CA ASP A 18 17.15 31.69 3.84
C ASP A 18 16.98 33.17 4.21
N ASN A 19 16.40 33.98 3.32
CA ASN A 19 16.21 35.41 3.54
C ASN A 19 14.87 35.92 3.01
N ALA A 20 14.49 37.15 3.37
CA ALA A 20 13.19 37.73 3.05
C ALA A 20 12.96 37.91 1.53
N GLU A 21 14.01 38.24 0.78
CA GLU A 21 13.93 38.43 -0.67
C GLU A 21 13.68 37.09 -1.39
N LYS A 22 14.44 36.06 -1.03
CA LYS A 22 14.25 34.69 -1.54
C LYS A 22 12.89 34.13 -1.15
N LYS A 23 12.41 34.40 0.07
CA LYS A 23 11.08 33.98 0.51
C LYS A 23 9.98 34.63 -0.34
N ALA A 24 10.11 35.92 -0.63
CA ALA A 24 9.18 36.61 -1.52
C ALA A 24 9.21 36.03 -2.94
N LEU A 25 10.41 35.74 -3.48
CA LEU A 25 10.56 35.13 -4.79
C LEU A 25 9.97 33.71 -4.85
N ALA A 26 10.21 32.90 -3.83
CA ALA A 26 9.68 31.54 -3.71
C ALA A 26 8.15 31.54 -3.67
N LYS A 27 7.56 32.50 -2.93
CA LYS A 27 6.11 32.68 -2.91
C LYS A 27 5.58 33.04 -4.30
N THR A 28 6.21 33.99 -5.00
CA THR A 28 5.81 34.34 -6.37
C THR A 28 5.88 33.13 -7.31
N LYS A 29 6.95 32.31 -7.24
CA LYS A 29 7.04 31.08 -8.02
C LYS A 29 5.90 30.10 -7.71
N ALA A 30 5.53 29.96 -6.44
CA ALA A 30 4.42 29.10 -6.03
C ALA A 30 3.07 29.60 -6.55
N ASP A 31 2.84 30.92 -6.49
CA ASP A 31 1.65 31.56 -7.04
C ASP A 31 1.58 31.37 -8.58
N GLU A 32 2.70 31.48 -9.28
CA GLU A 32 2.79 31.21 -10.73
C GLU A 32 2.50 29.75 -11.07
N ALA A 33 3.07 28.80 -10.32
CA ALA A 33 2.81 27.38 -10.49
C ALA A 33 1.32 27.06 -10.30
N LEU A 34 0.71 27.59 -9.25
CA LEU A 34 -0.72 27.42 -8.99
C LEU A 34 -1.58 28.07 -10.09
N ALA A 35 -1.19 29.26 -10.58
CA ALA A 35 -1.88 29.91 -11.68
C ALA A 35 -1.81 29.09 -12.98
N ALA A 36 -0.67 28.46 -13.28
CA ALA A 36 -0.52 27.58 -14.43
C ALA A 36 -1.46 26.36 -14.35
N LEU A 37 -1.58 25.76 -13.16
CA LEU A 37 -2.53 24.66 -12.90
C LEU A 37 -3.99 25.14 -13.07
N LYS A 38 -4.32 26.32 -12.55
CA LYS A 38 -5.67 26.93 -12.68
C LYS A 38 -6.03 27.27 -14.12
N ASN A 39 -5.03 27.55 -14.96
CA ASN A 39 -5.19 27.75 -16.39
C ASN A 39 -5.31 26.43 -17.19
N GLY A 40 -5.28 25.27 -16.52
CA GLY A 40 -5.44 23.96 -17.14
C GLY A 40 -4.14 23.32 -17.63
N THR A 41 -2.99 23.80 -17.18
CA THR A 41 -1.71 23.14 -17.47
C THR A 41 -1.61 21.83 -16.69
N GLU A 42 -1.19 20.75 -17.35
CA GLU A 42 -0.99 19.44 -16.72
C GLU A 42 -0.03 19.53 -15.53
N PHE A 43 -0.37 18.85 -14.42
CA PHE A 43 0.40 18.91 -13.19
C PHE A 43 1.86 18.50 -13.39
N SER A 44 2.09 17.44 -14.17
CA SER A 44 3.44 16.95 -14.46
C SER A 44 4.31 17.98 -15.20
N VAL A 45 3.69 18.85 -16.01
CA VAL A 45 4.42 19.91 -16.73
C VAL A 45 4.79 21.01 -15.76
N VAL A 46 3.86 21.44 -14.92
CA VAL A 46 4.11 22.46 -13.89
C VAL A 46 5.17 21.95 -12.90
N ALA A 47 5.10 20.68 -12.49
CA ALA A 47 6.07 20.08 -11.59
C ALA A 47 7.48 20.09 -12.18
N ARG A 48 7.66 19.70 -13.45
CA ARG A 48 8.96 19.76 -14.13
C ARG A 48 9.53 21.17 -14.22
N GLN A 49 8.67 22.18 -14.30
CA GLN A 49 9.08 23.56 -14.50
C GLN A 49 9.37 24.30 -13.19
N TYR A 50 8.57 24.05 -12.15
CA TYR A 50 8.59 24.84 -10.92
C TYR A 50 9.07 24.08 -9.69
N SER A 51 8.92 22.75 -9.65
CA SER A 51 9.30 21.96 -8.48
C SER A 51 10.82 21.86 -8.37
N GLU A 52 11.31 22.04 -7.15
CA GLU A 52 12.70 21.84 -6.74
C GLU A 52 12.89 20.47 -6.05
N ASP A 53 11.84 19.64 -6.01
CA ASP A 53 11.89 18.26 -5.53
C ASP A 53 12.53 17.31 -6.55
N THR A 54 13.11 16.20 -6.08
CA THR A 54 13.71 15.19 -6.96
C THR A 54 12.70 14.49 -7.86
N SER A 55 11.41 14.44 -7.47
CA SER A 55 10.33 13.92 -8.30
C SER A 55 9.94 14.83 -9.47
N ALA A 56 10.46 16.08 -9.53
CA ALA A 56 10.12 17.05 -10.56
C ALA A 56 10.27 16.49 -11.98
N GLU A 57 11.38 15.81 -12.27
CA GLU A 57 11.64 15.21 -13.59
C GLU A 57 10.59 14.16 -13.98
N ASN A 58 10.06 13.44 -12.99
CA ASN A 58 8.98 12.47 -13.13
C ASN A 58 7.59 13.10 -12.95
N GLY A 59 7.47 14.41 -13.14
CA GLY A 59 6.18 15.09 -13.07
C GLY A 59 5.63 15.27 -11.65
N GLY A 60 6.50 15.21 -10.65
CA GLY A 60 6.14 15.35 -9.24
C GLY A 60 5.69 14.05 -8.58
N GLU A 61 5.79 12.91 -9.27
CA GLU A 61 5.33 11.62 -8.73
C GLU A 61 6.11 11.19 -7.48
N ILE A 62 5.41 11.12 -6.35
CA ILE A 62 5.97 10.60 -5.11
C ILE A 62 5.80 9.07 -5.10
N GLN A 63 6.92 8.36 -4.95
CA GLN A 63 6.92 6.90 -4.91
C GLN A 63 6.30 6.39 -3.61
N GLY A 64 5.37 5.45 -3.76
CA GLY A 64 4.74 4.73 -2.66
C GLY A 64 3.26 5.07 -2.48
N GLU A 65 2.65 4.31 -1.57
CA GLU A 65 1.28 4.49 -1.14
C GLU A 65 1.30 5.05 0.28
N PHE A 66 0.58 6.15 0.49
CA PHE A 66 0.49 6.80 1.80
C PHE A 66 -0.90 6.56 2.38
N HIS A 67 -1.00 6.43 3.70
CA HIS A 67 -2.30 6.58 4.35
C HIS A 67 -2.51 8.04 4.75
N GLU A 68 -3.76 8.50 4.79
CA GLU A 68 -4.07 9.88 5.22
C GLU A 68 -3.54 10.23 6.62
N GLY A 69 -3.40 9.22 7.48
CA GLY A 69 -2.86 9.35 8.83
C GLY A 69 -1.33 9.41 8.91
N ASP A 70 -0.62 9.08 7.82
CA ASP A 70 0.85 9.09 7.76
C ASP A 70 1.40 10.47 7.35
N LEU A 71 0.55 11.34 6.83
CA LEU A 71 0.91 12.68 6.37
C LEU A 71 0.83 13.70 7.52
N ASP A 72 1.62 14.78 7.40
CA ASP A 72 1.49 15.92 8.30
C ASP A 72 0.03 16.43 8.33
N PRO A 73 -0.53 16.79 9.50
CA PRO A 73 -1.92 17.21 9.61
C PRO A 73 -2.33 18.33 8.63
N SER A 74 -1.40 19.23 8.30
CA SER A 74 -1.66 20.32 7.35
C SER A 74 -1.75 19.82 5.92
N MET A 75 -0.90 18.86 5.53
CA MET A 75 -0.97 18.19 4.23
C MET A 75 -2.22 17.33 4.12
N SER A 76 -2.46 16.49 5.14
CA SER A 76 -3.64 15.61 5.22
C SER A 76 -4.93 16.41 5.08
N LYS A 77 -5.05 17.55 5.77
CA LYS A 77 -6.20 18.45 5.63
C LYS A 77 -6.33 18.99 4.20
N ALA A 78 -5.24 19.44 3.60
CA ALA A 78 -5.24 20.02 2.25
C ALA A 78 -5.62 19.02 1.15
N ILE A 79 -5.31 17.73 1.34
CA ILE A 79 -5.69 16.69 0.36
C ILE A 79 -6.99 15.97 0.72
N SER A 80 -7.43 15.99 1.98
CA SER A 80 -8.59 15.19 2.44
C SER A 80 -9.85 15.43 1.62
N SER A 81 -10.08 16.68 1.22
CA SER A 81 -11.22 17.15 0.44
C SER A 81 -11.04 17.07 -1.07
N LEU A 82 -9.87 16.66 -1.56
CA LEU A 82 -9.58 16.59 -2.99
C LEU A 82 -10.07 15.25 -3.57
N ALA A 83 -10.63 15.32 -4.77
CA ALA A 83 -10.89 14.15 -5.59
C ALA A 83 -9.62 13.70 -6.36
N VAL A 84 -9.68 12.49 -6.92
CA VAL A 84 -8.62 12.01 -7.81
C VAL A 84 -8.51 12.95 -9.03
N GLY A 85 -7.29 13.38 -9.32
CA GLY A 85 -6.95 14.36 -10.36
C GLY A 85 -6.93 15.81 -9.86
N GLU A 86 -7.55 16.10 -8.71
CA GLU A 86 -7.55 17.45 -8.13
C GLU A 86 -6.25 17.76 -7.37
N TYR A 87 -5.91 19.04 -7.32
CA TYR A 87 -4.74 19.58 -6.65
C TYR A 87 -5.12 20.56 -5.53
N SER A 88 -4.25 20.66 -4.53
CA SER A 88 -4.42 21.54 -3.38
C SER A 88 -4.13 23.00 -3.74
N GLU A 89 -4.58 23.91 -2.88
CA GLU A 89 -3.97 25.25 -2.82
C GLU A 89 -2.55 25.15 -2.24
N ILE A 90 -1.82 26.29 -2.21
CA ILE A 90 -0.46 26.35 -1.67
C ILE A 90 -0.49 26.11 -0.15
N VAL A 91 0.28 25.11 0.30
CA VAL A 91 0.52 24.83 1.71
C VAL A 91 1.91 25.35 2.08
N GLU A 92 1.96 26.30 3.01
CA GLU A 92 3.23 26.89 3.49
C GLU A 92 3.78 26.09 4.68
N PHE A 93 5.03 25.67 4.56
CA PHE A 93 5.83 25.07 5.62
C PHE A 93 7.12 25.88 5.83
N THR A 94 7.83 25.59 6.91
CA THR A 94 9.13 26.23 7.21
C THR A 94 10.19 25.98 6.13
N SER A 95 10.11 24.83 5.45
CA SER A 95 10.98 24.43 4.35
C SER A 95 10.63 25.09 3.01
N GLY A 96 9.39 25.53 2.82
CA GLY A 96 8.94 26.04 1.53
C GLY A 96 7.44 25.90 1.29
N TYR A 97 7.07 26.00 0.02
CA TYR A 97 5.70 25.98 -0.47
C TYR A 97 5.42 24.66 -1.17
N TYR A 98 4.26 24.06 -0.86
CA TYR A 98 3.87 22.74 -1.34
C TYR A 98 2.53 22.83 -2.07
N ILE A 99 2.42 22.19 -3.22
CA ILE A 99 1.17 21.96 -3.95
C ILE A 99 1.11 20.46 -4.23
N MET A 100 0.01 19.81 -3.87
CA MET A 100 -0.14 18.35 -3.99
C MET A 100 -1.31 18.01 -4.90
N GLN A 101 -1.24 16.90 -5.62
CA GLN A 101 -2.34 16.37 -6.42
C GLN A 101 -2.59 14.92 -6.04
N ILE A 102 -3.87 14.52 -5.92
CA ILE A 102 -4.22 13.12 -5.74
C ILE A 102 -4.18 12.43 -7.11
N ARG A 103 -3.30 11.45 -7.27
CA ARG A 103 -3.23 10.62 -8.48
C ARG A 103 -4.16 9.43 -8.43
N GLU A 104 -4.22 8.80 -7.26
CA GLU A 104 -5.05 7.63 -7.03
C GLU A 104 -5.47 7.63 -5.56
N ARG A 105 -6.72 7.21 -5.30
CA ARG A 105 -7.27 7.06 -3.96
C ARG A 105 -8.01 5.73 -3.89
N THR A 106 -7.49 4.84 -3.06
CA THR A 106 -8.15 3.58 -2.74
C THR A 106 -9.06 3.82 -1.54
N GLU A 107 -10.37 3.81 -1.76
CA GLU A 107 -11.36 3.94 -0.70
C GLU A 107 -11.22 2.80 0.34
N LYS A 108 -11.54 3.09 1.61
CA LYS A 108 -11.75 2.05 2.63
C LYS A 108 -12.93 1.19 2.20
N ARG A 109 -12.65 0.08 1.52
CA ARG A 109 -13.66 -0.94 1.30
C ARG A 109 -13.91 -1.64 2.63
N GLN A 110 -15.09 -1.41 3.23
CA GLN A 110 -15.66 -2.48 4.03
C GLN A 110 -15.86 -3.63 3.05
N LEU A 111 -15.06 -4.69 3.15
CA LEU A 111 -15.43 -5.96 2.51
C LEU A 111 -16.87 -6.22 2.94
N ALA A 112 -17.78 -6.28 1.97
CA ALA A 112 -19.19 -6.53 2.27
C ALA A 112 -19.26 -7.82 3.11
N PHE A 113 -20.18 -7.87 4.08
CA PHE A 113 -20.33 -9.04 4.95
C PHE A 113 -20.32 -10.36 4.14
N GLU A 114 -20.96 -10.39 2.97
CA GLU A 114 -20.89 -11.47 1.98
C GLU A 114 -19.48 -11.94 1.57
N GLU A 115 -18.54 -11.06 1.23
CA GLU A 115 -17.19 -11.44 0.79
C GLU A 115 -16.32 -11.96 1.94
N VAL A 116 -16.55 -11.43 3.14
CA VAL A 116 -15.89 -11.88 4.36
C VAL A 116 -16.50 -13.19 4.85
N SER A 117 -17.81 -13.37 4.75
CA SER A 117 -18.50 -14.61 5.11
C SER A 117 -18.07 -15.79 4.26
N GLU A 118 -17.90 -15.62 2.95
CA GLU A 118 -17.43 -16.72 2.09
C GLU A 118 -15.97 -17.10 2.38
N ASN A 119 -15.07 -16.13 2.61
CA ASN A 119 -13.68 -16.44 2.99
C ASN A 119 -13.56 -17.02 4.41
N ILE A 120 -14.32 -16.49 5.37
CA ILE A 120 -14.37 -17.05 6.74
C ILE A 120 -14.98 -18.44 6.69
N LYS A 121 -16.04 -18.67 5.91
CA LYS A 121 -16.66 -19.98 5.76
C LYS A 121 -15.72 -20.97 5.08
N ALA A 122 -15.02 -20.58 4.02
CA ALA A 122 -14.01 -21.41 3.37
C ALA A 122 -12.87 -21.76 4.34
N HIS A 123 -12.37 -20.78 5.10
CA HIS A 123 -11.30 -21.00 6.09
C HIS A 123 -11.77 -21.86 7.28
N LEU A 124 -12.99 -21.63 7.78
CA LEU A 124 -13.58 -22.45 8.85
C LEU A 124 -13.94 -23.86 8.36
N GLN A 125 -14.32 -24.02 7.09
CA GLN A 125 -14.53 -25.32 6.46
C GLN A 125 -13.21 -26.07 6.30
N GLU A 126 -12.14 -25.40 5.88
CA GLU A 126 -10.81 -26.00 5.78
C GLU A 126 -10.27 -26.41 7.16
N GLN A 127 -10.44 -25.55 8.18
CA GLN A 127 -10.10 -25.89 9.57
C GLN A 127 -10.95 -27.02 10.14
N GLN A 128 -12.28 -27.00 9.92
CA GLN A 128 -13.15 -28.10 10.33
C GLN A 128 -12.78 -29.40 9.63
N HIS A 129 -12.46 -29.37 8.34
CA HIS A 129 -12.14 -30.56 7.57
C HIS A 129 -10.81 -31.17 8.04
N ALA A 130 -9.79 -30.35 8.28
CA ALA A 130 -8.52 -30.80 8.85
C ALA A 130 -8.68 -31.35 10.27
N GLN A 131 -9.52 -30.72 11.10
CA GLN A 131 -9.80 -31.22 12.45
C GLN A 131 -10.58 -32.54 12.41
N LEU A 132 -11.60 -32.66 11.55
CA LEU A 132 -12.36 -33.90 11.38
C LEU A 132 -11.48 -35.03 10.87
N GLU A 133 -10.57 -34.76 9.93
CA GLU A 133 -9.62 -35.74 9.43
C GLU A 133 -8.66 -36.20 10.53
N SER A 134 -8.07 -35.28 11.29
CA SER A 134 -7.22 -35.62 12.45
C SER A 134 -7.97 -36.44 13.50
N ASP A 135 -9.22 -36.07 13.82
CA ASP A 135 -10.04 -36.77 14.81
C ASP A 135 -10.49 -38.14 14.29
N MET A 136 -10.82 -38.25 13.00
CA MET A 136 -11.13 -39.52 12.35
C MET A 136 -9.90 -40.42 12.26
N GLU A 137 -8.72 -39.90 11.94
CA GLU A 137 -7.46 -40.63 11.95
C GLU A 137 -7.16 -41.15 13.36
N GLN A 138 -7.28 -40.32 14.39
CA GLN A 138 -7.10 -40.76 15.78
C GLN A 138 -8.12 -41.83 16.18
N THR A 139 -9.40 -41.63 15.84
CA THR A 139 -10.45 -42.62 16.12
C THR A 139 -10.21 -43.93 15.40
N LEU A 140 -9.77 -43.89 14.14
CA LEU A 140 -9.42 -45.09 13.36
C LEU A 140 -8.18 -45.78 13.95
N LEU A 141 -7.14 -45.03 14.33
CA LEU A 141 -5.93 -45.59 14.96
C LEU A 141 -6.23 -46.27 16.30
N ASP A 142 -7.08 -45.66 17.12
CA ASP A 142 -7.50 -46.20 18.42
C ASP A 142 -8.46 -47.39 18.27
N GLN A 143 -9.43 -47.31 17.35
CA GLN A 143 -10.45 -48.34 17.14
C GLN A 143 -9.86 -49.60 16.49
N PHE A 144 -8.82 -49.47 15.65
CA PHE A 144 -8.12 -50.61 15.04
C PHE A 144 -6.89 -51.09 15.83
N GLY A 145 -6.58 -50.47 16.98
CA GLY A 145 -5.55 -50.94 17.93
C GLY A 145 -4.15 -51.03 17.34
N PHE A 146 -3.74 -50.07 16.50
CA PHE A 146 -2.46 -50.14 15.79
C PHE A 146 -1.30 -49.59 16.64
N THR A 147 -0.51 -50.47 17.25
CA THR A 147 0.78 -50.07 17.86
C THR A 147 1.79 -49.80 16.74
N VAL A 148 2.15 -48.54 16.52
CA VAL A 148 3.16 -48.15 15.52
C VAL A 148 4.53 -48.73 15.91
N TYR A 149 4.90 -49.86 15.31
CA TYR A 149 6.26 -50.41 15.44
C TYR A 149 7.22 -49.59 14.58
N ASP A 150 7.97 -48.72 15.25
CA ASP A 150 8.98 -47.76 14.76
C ASP A 150 10.00 -48.32 13.75
N LYS A 151 10.19 -49.64 13.67
CA LYS A 151 11.11 -50.25 12.69
C LYS A 151 10.57 -50.30 11.26
N THR A 152 9.27 -50.54 11.07
CA THR A 152 8.71 -50.74 9.72
C THR A 152 8.52 -49.41 9.00
N LEU A 153 8.10 -48.37 9.73
CA LEU A 153 7.93 -47.02 9.18
C LEU A 153 9.28 -46.40 8.78
N ARG A 154 10.34 -46.62 9.57
CA ARG A 154 11.70 -46.18 9.22
C ARG A 154 12.25 -46.90 8.00
N GLN A 155 11.94 -48.19 7.82
CA GLN A 155 12.35 -48.94 6.63
C GLN A 155 11.67 -48.38 5.36
N LEU A 156 10.36 -48.11 5.43
CA LEU A 156 9.58 -47.54 4.32
C LEU A 156 10.00 -46.11 3.97
N MET A 157 10.26 -45.25 4.98
CA MET A 157 10.80 -43.91 4.73
C MET A 157 12.21 -43.94 4.13
N LYS A 158 13.02 -44.96 4.46
CA LYS A 158 14.37 -45.11 3.91
C LYS A 158 14.34 -45.58 2.45
N GLU A 159 13.39 -46.45 2.09
CA GLU A 159 13.17 -46.89 0.69
C GLU A 159 12.59 -45.77 -0.19
N ALA A 160 11.67 -44.96 0.33
CA ALA A 160 11.08 -43.83 -0.40
C ALA A 160 12.11 -42.72 -0.72
N VAL A 161 13.13 -42.54 0.12
CA VAL A 161 14.20 -41.55 -0.11
C VAL A 161 15.28 -42.08 -1.09
N SER A 162 15.53 -43.40 -1.16
CA SER A 162 16.53 -43.96 -2.10
C SER A 162 16.06 -44.05 -3.56
N GLY A 163 14.76 -43.90 -3.81
CA GLY A 163 14.19 -44.00 -5.17
C GLY A 163 14.33 -42.75 -6.04
N ASN A 164 14.84 -41.63 -5.51
CA ASN A 164 14.80 -40.33 -6.20
C ASN A 164 16.20 -39.76 -6.57
N GLU A 165 17.25 -40.58 -6.59
CA GLU A 165 18.61 -40.15 -6.97
C GLU A 165 19.18 -40.81 -8.25
N VAL A 166 18.37 -41.43 -9.11
CA VAL A 166 18.85 -41.88 -10.44
C VAL A 166 17.94 -41.39 -11.56
N SER A 167 18.12 -40.13 -11.93
CA SER A 167 17.87 -39.66 -13.30
C SER A 167 18.60 -38.35 -13.57
N SER A 168 19.91 -38.44 -13.84
CA SER A 168 20.65 -37.62 -14.82
C SER A 168 21.97 -38.32 -15.14
#